data_AF-A0A846U3N1-F1
#
_entry.id   AF-A0A846U3N1-F1
#
_cell.length_a   1.000
_cell.length_b   1.000
_cell.length_c   1.000
_cell.angle_alpha   90.00
_cell.angle_beta   90.00
_cell.angle_gamma   90.00
#
_symmetry.space_group_name_H-M   'P 1'
#
loop_
_entity.id
_entity.type
_entity.pdbx_description
1 polymer ?
#
loop_
_entity_poly.entity_id
_entity_poly.type
_entity_poly.pdbx_seq_one_letter_code
_entity_poly.pdbx_strand_id
1 'polypeptide(L)'
;DREVNIKILVDRMVTAGRLSEEDRAQFIESMTDEVADLVLRTNVAQNVTLTVDRWKADDYMVTYERLMDWLEDTADLDRAIEYLPSTDAMEERIAAGETMTSPELSVLTAYAKIQLSEALVESDLAEDPWTDRVVDAYFPAPVLERFGGDLQTHPLRRGVVCAVAPDHMIN
;
A
#
# COMPACT_ATOMS: atom_id res chain seq x y z
N ASP A 1 3.53 -5.38 -6.38
CA ASP A 1 3.76 -4.12 -7.14
C ASP A 1 5.22 -3.78 -7.40
N ARG A 2 6.11 -3.73 -6.39
CA ARG A 2 7.51 -3.30 -6.57
C ARG A 2 8.23 -3.95 -7.74
N GLU A 3 8.17 -5.28 -7.84
CA GLU A 3 8.79 -6.04 -8.93
C GLU A 3 8.26 -5.61 -10.31
N VAL A 4 6.94 -5.47 -10.46
CA VAL A 4 6.32 -5.07 -11.73
C VAL A 4 6.73 -3.65 -12.11
N ASN A 5 6.71 -2.72 -11.14
CA ASN A 5 7.14 -1.34 -11.37
C ASN A 5 8.62 -1.24 -11.75
N ILE A 6 9.50 -2.03 -11.12
CA ILE A 6 10.90 -2.13 -11.49
C ILE A 6 11.05 -2.67 -12.92
N LYS A 7 10.34 -3.73 -13.28
CA LYS A 7 10.39 -4.31 -14.64
C LYS A 7 9.96 -3.29 -15.70
N ILE A 8 8.87 -2.56 -15.46
CA ILE A 8 8.39 -1.52 -16.38
C ILE A 8 9.47 -0.44 -16.61
N LEU A 9 10.12 0.02 -15.55
CA LEU A 9 11.23 0.98 -15.67
C LEU A 9 12.39 0.38 -16.46
N VAL A 10 12.83 -0.82 -16.09
CA VAL A 10 13.98 -1.50 -16.70
C VAL A 10 13.74 -1.77 -18.19
N ASP A 11 12.55 -2.22 -18.57
CA ASP A 11 12.16 -2.47 -19.96
C ASP A 11 12.23 -1.19 -20.81
N ARG A 12 11.86 -0.05 -20.22
CA ARG A 12 12.00 1.26 -20.86
C ARG A 12 13.47 1.65 -21.02
N MET A 13 14.33 1.34 -20.05
CA MET A 13 15.77 1.61 -20.15
C MET A 13 16.45 0.75 -21.20
N VAL A 14 16.00 -0.50 -21.38
CA VAL A 14 16.44 -1.38 -22.47
C VAL A 14 16.01 -0.80 -23.81
N THR A 15 14.73 -0.42 -23.94
CA THR A 15 14.19 0.20 -25.16
C THR A 15 14.93 1.50 -25.53
N ALA A 16 15.35 2.27 -24.53
CA ALA A 16 16.13 3.50 -24.71
C ALA A 16 17.63 3.27 -24.97
N GLY A 17 18.10 2.01 -25.01
CA GLY A 17 19.50 1.66 -25.22
C GLY A 17 20.43 1.97 -24.04
N ARG A 18 19.88 2.20 -22.84
CA ARG A 18 20.64 2.50 -21.61
C ARG A 18 21.01 1.27 -20.79
N LEU A 19 20.42 0.14 -21.14
CA LEU A 19 20.70 -1.19 -20.60
C LEU A 19 20.62 -2.16 -21.78
N SER A 20 21.56 -3.09 -21.89
CA SER A 20 21.45 -4.11 -22.92
C SER A 20 20.35 -5.12 -22.54
N GLU A 21 19.75 -5.76 -23.53
CA GLU A 21 18.77 -6.82 -23.27
C GLU A 21 19.39 -8.01 -22.52
N GLU A 22 20.66 -8.29 -22.78
CA GLU A 22 21.44 -9.34 -22.13
C GLU A 22 21.67 -9.05 -20.62
N ASP A 23 21.98 -7.80 -20.27
CA ASP A 23 22.23 -7.38 -18.88
C ASP A 23 20.95 -7.26 -18.05
N ARG A 24 19.77 -7.27 -18.69
CA ARG A 24 18.48 -7.00 -18.04
C ARG A 24 18.20 -7.92 -16.86
N ALA A 25 18.33 -9.24 -17.09
CA ALA A 25 18.02 -10.24 -16.08
C ALA A 25 18.97 -10.10 -14.89
N GLN A 26 20.27 -9.96 -15.17
CA GLN A 26 21.29 -9.79 -14.14
C GLN A 26 21.09 -8.51 -13.32
N PHE A 27 20.67 -7.42 -13.95
CA PHE A 27 20.39 -6.18 -13.24
C PHE A 27 19.20 -6.32 -12.28
N ILE A 28 18.10 -6.93 -12.71
CA ILE A 28 16.95 -7.20 -11.83
C ILE A 28 17.33 -8.15 -10.70
N GLU A 29 18.11 -9.19 -10.99
CA GLU A 29 18.56 -10.14 -9.98
C GLU A 29 19.45 -9.48 -8.92
N SER A 30 20.32 -8.54 -9.32
CA SER A 30 21.26 -7.88 -8.40
C SER A 30 20.63 -7.05 -7.29
N MET A 31 19.34 -6.71 -7.39
CA MET A 31 18.60 -5.91 -6.38
C MET A 31 17.62 -6.76 -5.55
N THR A 32 17.65 -8.09 -5.69
CA THR A 32 16.67 -8.99 -5.04
C THR A 32 16.64 -8.81 -3.52
N ASP A 33 17.79 -8.80 -2.86
CA ASP A 33 17.87 -8.69 -1.40
C ASP A 33 17.32 -7.35 -0.90
N GLU A 34 17.65 -6.25 -1.59
CA GLU A 34 17.14 -4.93 -1.21
C GLU A 34 15.64 -4.79 -1.45
N VAL A 35 15.11 -5.35 -2.55
CA VAL A 35 13.66 -5.39 -2.78
C VAL A 35 12.98 -6.20 -1.68
N ALA A 36 13.56 -7.30 -1.24
CA ALA A 36 13.05 -8.08 -0.12
C ALA A 36 13.02 -7.25 1.17
N ASP A 37 14.10 -6.52 1.49
CA ASP A 37 14.16 -5.64 2.65
C ASP A 37 13.10 -4.54 2.61
N LEU A 38 12.87 -3.91 1.44
CA LEU A 38 11.83 -2.90 1.26
C LEU A 38 10.42 -3.47 1.50
N VAL A 39 10.15 -4.69 1.04
CA VAL A 39 8.86 -5.39 1.26
C VAL A 39 8.70 -5.79 2.73
N LEU A 40 9.76 -6.29 3.36
CA LEU A 40 9.72 -6.68 4.76
C LEU A 40 9.52 -5.47 5.67
N ARG A 41 10.15 -4.33 5.37
CA ARG A 41 9.93 -3.08 6.10
C ARG A 41 8.46 -2.64 6.11
N THR A 42 7.79 -2.70 4.95
CA THR A 42 6.36 -2.36 4.88
C THR A 42 5.51 -3.36 5.65
N ASN A 43 5.85 -4.66 5.59
CA ASN A 43 5.15 -5.69 6.35
C ASN A 43 5.30 -5.51 7.87
N VAL A 44 6.50 -5.14 8.35
CA VAL A 44 6.75 -4.85 9.77
C VAL A 44 5.91 -3.66 10.22
N ALA A 45 5.89 -2.57 9.45
CA ALA A 45 5.08 -1.40 9.77
C ALA A 45 3.58 -1.75 9.89
N GLN A 46 3.03 -2.47 8.91
CA GLN A 46 1.64 -2.93 8.94
C GLN A 46 1.33 -3.80 10.17
N ASN A 47 2.25 -4.67 10.58
CA ASN A 47 2.07 -5.48 11.80
C ASN A 47 2.05 -4.64 13.07
N VAL A 48 2.84 -3.55 13.12
CA VAL A 48 2.81 -2.61 14.25
C VAL A 48 1.45 -1.93 14.33
N THR A 49 0.92 -1.43 13.22
CA THR A 49 -0.41 -0.82 13.12
C THR A 49 -1.49 -1.75 13.63
N LEU A 50 -1.55 -2.99 13.12
CA LEU A 50 -2.53 -3.97 13.58
C LEU A 50 -2.37 -4.32 15.06
N THR A 51 -1.17 -4.24 15.61
CA THR A 51 -0.94 -4.46 17.05
C THR A 51 -1.54 -3.33 17.88
N VAL A 52 -1.40 -2.08 17.43
CA VAL A 52 -2.02 -0.92 18.06
C VAL A 52 -3.54 -0.99 17.96
N ASP A 53 -4.08 -1.35 16.80
CA ASP A 53 -5.53 -1.43 16.57
C ASP A 53 -6.18 -2.50 17.45
N ARG A 54 -5.53 -3.66 17.63
CA ARG A 54 -5.96 -4.70 18.58
C ARG A 54 -5.95 -4.19 20.01
N TRP A 55 -4.90 -3.47 20.41
CA TRP A 55 -4.78 -2.98 21.77
C TRP A 55 -5.84 -1.94 22.11
N LYS A 56 -6.34 -1.21 21.11
CA LYS A 56 -7.41 -0.23 21.26
C LYS A 56 -8.77 -0.72 20.77
N ALA A 57 -8.91 -2.01 20.49
CA ALA A 57 -10.10 -2.50 19.78
C ALA A 57 -11.38 -2.24 20.58
N ASP A 58 -11.34 -2.39 21.90
CA ASP A 58 -12.45 -2.11 22.82
C ASP A 58 -12.96 -0.66 22.67
N ASP A 59 -12.04 0.31 22.57
CA ASP A 59 -12.35 1.74 22.50
C ASP A 59 -12.93 2.15 21.13
N TYR A 60 -12.74 1.33 20.09
CA TYR A 60 -13.03 1.67 18.71
C TYR A 60 -14.11 0.82 18.05
N MET A 61 -14.80 -0.07 18.77
CA MET A 61 -15.83 -0.94 18.17
C MET A 61 -16.87 -0.17 17.35
N VAL A 62 -17.43 0.91 17.90
CA VAL A 62 -18.40 1.78 17.19
C VAL A 62 -17.75 2.49 16.00
N THR A 63 -16.45 2.81 16.10
CA THR A 63 -15.70 3.41 14.98
C THR A 63 -15.48 2.40 13.85
N TYR A 64 -15.17 1.15 14.17
CA TYR A 64 -15.00 0.09 13.18
C TYR A 64 -16.31 -0.24 12.47
N GLU A 65 -17.43 -0.25 13.18
CA GLU A 65 -18.75 -0.39 12.56
C GLU A 65 -19.03 0.72 11.54
N ARG A 66 -18.85 1.99 11.96
CA ARG A 66 -19.03 3.13 11.05
C ARG A 66 -18.04 3.15 9.89
N LEU A 67 -16.81 2.64 10.11
CA LEU A 67 -15.82 2.48 9.06
C LEU A 67 -16.27 1.42 8.04
N MET A 68 -16.81 0.29 8.50
CA MET A 68 -17.38 -0.72 7.62
C MET A 68 -18.54 -0.15 6.78
N ASP A 69 -19.49 0.57 7.41
CA ASP A 69 -20.60 1.20 6.68
C ASP A 69 -20.08 2.13 5.57
N TRP A 70 -19.09 2.96 5.91
CA TRP A 70 -18.51 3.90 4.95
C TRP A 70 -17.73 3.19 3.84
N LEU A 71 -17.03 2.09 4.14
CA LEU A 71 -16.27 1.31 3.15
C LEU A 71 -17.20 0.52 2.21
N GLU A 72 -18.38 0.09 2.66
CA GLU A 72 -19.41 -0.50 1.78
C GLU A 72 -19.86 0.51 0.73
N ASP A 73 -20.04 1.77 1.13
CA ASP A 73 -20.48 2.85 0.23
C ASP A 73 -19.37 3.39 -0.69
N THR A 74 -18.09 3.32 -0.27
CA THR A 74 -16.99 4.05 -0.93
C THR A 74 -15.86 3.19 -1.47
N ALA A 75 -15.80 1.92 -1.12
CA ALA A 75 -14.71 1.02 -1.46
C ALA A 75 -15.18 -0.38 -1.90
N ASP A 76 -16.47 -0.52 -2.23
CA ASP A 76 -17.12 -1.78 -2.59
C ASP A 76 -16.87 -2.91 -1.58
N LEU A 77 -16.74 -2.59 -0.29
CA LEU A 77 -16.63 -3.61 0.75
C LEU A 77 -17.90 -4.46 0.78
N ASP A 78 -17.73 -5.78 0.76
CA ASP A 78 -18.80 -6.74 1.05
C ASP A 78 -18.43 -7.53 2.30
N ARG A 79 -19.09 -7.23 3.43
CA ARG A 79 -18.80 -7.87 4.71
C ARG A 79 -19.00 -9.38 4.67
N ALA A 80 -19.95 -9.89 3.90
CA ALA A 80 -20.22 -11.31 3.83
C ALA A 80 -19.11 -12.05 3.07
N ILE A 81 -18.58 -11.45 2.00
CA ILE A 81 -17.44 -11.99 1.24
C ILE A 81 -16.16 -11.96 2.08
N GLU A 82 -15.95 -10.87 2.83
CA GLU A 82 -14.76 -10.67 3.64
C GLU A 82 -14.84 -11.30 5.05
N TYR A 83 -15.92 -12.00 5.36
CA TYR A 83 -16.17 -12.63 6.67
C TYR A 83 -16.14 -11.63 7.85
N LEU A 84 -16.57 -10.39 7.61
CA LEU A 84 -16.74 -9.36 8.61
C LEU A 84 -18.12 -9.48 9.30
N PRO A 85 -18.24 -9.03 10.56
CA PRO A 85 -19.52 -9.04 11.27
C PRO A 85 -20.54 -8.09 10.62
N SER A 86 -21.81 -8.51 10.59
CA SER A 86 -22.94 -7.62 10.29
C SER A 86 -23.14 -6.59 11.40
N THR A 87 -23.95 -5.56 11.13
CA THR A 87 -24.41 -4.58 12.15
C THR A 87 -24.96 -5.27 13.39
N ASP A 88 -25.91 -6.20 13.24
CA ASP A 88 -26.48 -6.95 14.39
C ASP A 88 -25.40 -7.68 15.19
N ALA A 89 -24.42 -8.31 14.51
CA ALA A 89 -23.33 -9.00 15.18
C ALA A 89 -22.36 -8.03 15.89
N MET A 90 -22.15 -6.82 15.34
CA MET A 90 -21.39 -5.77 16.01
C MET A 90 -22.08 -5.30 17.28
N GLU A 91 -23.40 -5.06 17.24
CA GLU A 91 -24.19 -4.68 18.41
C GLU A 91 -24.11 -5.73 19.52
N GLU A 92 -24.25 -7.02 19.18
CA GLU A 92 -24.11 -8.14 20.11
C GLU A 92 -22.71 -8.18 20.75
N ARG A 93 -21.65 -8.06 19.95
CA ARG A 93 -20.26 -8.04 20.44
C ARG A 93 -20.01 -6.86 21.39
N ILE A 94 -20.49 -5.66 21.04
CA ILE A 94 -20.37 -4.47 21.88
C ILE A 94 -21.06 -4.69 23.23
N ALA A 95 -22.27 -5.25 23.24
CA ALA A 95 -23.01 -5.55 24.47
C ALA A 95 -22.32 -6.63 25.33
N ALA A 96 -21.61 -7.57 24.69
CA ALA A 96 -20.85 -8.62 25.34
C ALA A 96 -19.44 -8.19 25.80
N GLY A 97 -18.96 -7.02 25.39
CA GLY A 97 -17.59 -6.58 25.63
C GLY A 97 -16.56 -7.37 24.80
N GLU A 98 -16.96 -7.84 23.62
CA GLU A 98 -16.11 -8.52 22.65
C GLU A 98 -15.57 -7.53 21.61
N THR A 99 -14.43 -7.87 21.01
CA THR A 99 -13.73 -7.00 20.05
C THR A 99 -13.56 -7.62 18.67
N MET A 100 -13.23 -6.75 17.72
CA MET A 100 -12.70 -7.13 16.42
C MET A 100 -11.42 -7.95 16.55
N THR A 101 -11.32 -9.00 15.75
CA THR A 101 -10.17 -9.89 15.67
C THR A 101 -9.08 -9.34 14.74
N SER A 102 -7.87 -9.88 14.83
CA SER A 102 -6.75 -9.48 13.97
C SER A 102 -7.04 -9.61 12.47
N PRO A 103 -7.65 -10.72 11.97
CA PRO A 103 -8.00 -10.83 10.56
C PRO A 103 -9.03 -9.79 10.13
N GLU A 104 -10.09 -9.57 10.92
CA GLU A 104 -11.12 -8.57 10.61
C GLU A 104 -10.52 -7.15 10.56
N LEU A 105 -9.67 -6.78 11.52
CA LEU A 105 -8.94 -5.50 11.49
C LEU A 105 -8.02 -5.39 10.26
N SER A 106 -7.37 -6.48 9.85
CA SER A 106 -6.50 -6.47 8.68
C SER A 106 -7.26 -6.22 7.38
N VAL A 107 -8.49 -6.73 7.27
CA VAL A 107 -9.39 -6.45 6.15
C VAL A 107 -9.76 -4.97 6.15
N LEU A 108 -10.21 -4.41 7.28
CA LEU A 108 -10.57 -2.98 7.35
C LEU A 108 -9.39 -2.07 6.97
N THR A 109 -8.19 -2.38 7.47
CA THR A 109 -6.97 -1.63 7.12
C THR A 109 -6.65 -1.74 5.63
N ALA A 110 -6.86 -2.90 5.01
CA ALA A 110 -6.66 -3.07 3.58
C ALA A 110 -7.66 -2.24 2.75
N TYR A 111 -8.95 -2.31 3.06
CA TYR A 111 -9.98 -1.54 2.37
C TYR A 111 -9.82 -0.03 2.57
N ALA A 112 -9.46 0.41 3.79
CA ALA A 112 -9.15 1.82 4.05
C ALA A 112 -7.99 2.33 3.18
N LYS A 113 -6.96 1.50 2.94
CA LYS A 113 -5.86 1.84 2.04
C LYS A 113 -6.26 1.84 0.57
N ILE A 114 -7.08 0.89 0.15
CA ILE A 114 -7.59 0.82 -1.23
C ILE A 114 -8.39 2.09 -1.52
N GLN A 115 -9.38 2.39 -0.69
CA GLN A 115 -10.21 3.59 -0.79
C GLN A 115 -9.35 4.86 -0.85
N LEU A 116 -8.40 5.00 0.09
CA LEU A 116 -7.55 6.20 0.14
C LEU A 116 -6.64 6.28 -1.08
N SER A 117 -6.11 5.16 -1.59
CA SER A 117 -5.32 5.12 -2.82
C SER A 117 -6.12 5.66 -4.00
N GLU A 118 -7.36 5.21 -4.16
CA GLU A 118 -8.26 5.64 -5.23
C GLU A 118 -8.57 7.13 -5.14
N ALA A 119 -8.95 7.61 -3.94
CA ALA A 119 -9.18 9.03 -3.69
C ALA A 119 -7.94 9.89 -3.99
N LEU A 120 -6.74 9.39 -3.66
CA LEU A 120 -5.48 10.07 -3.95
C LEU A 120 -5.13 10.06 -5.44
N VAL A 121 -5.50 9.02 -6.20
CA VAL A 121 -5.32 8.99 -7.66
C VAL A 121 -6.13 10.07 -8.35
N GLU A 122 -7.31 10.40 -7.82
CA GLU A 122 -8.18 11.48 -8.33
C GLU A 122 -7.75 12.89 -7.89
N SER A 123 -6.84 12.98 -6.91
CA SER A 123 -6.30 14.24 -6.40
C SER A 123 -5.11 14.75 -7.21
N ASP A 124 -4.61 15.94 -6.84
CA ASP A 124 -3.38 16.55 -7.37
C ASP A 124 -2.11 16.22 -6.55
N LEU A 125 -2.19 15.27 -5.61
CA LEU A 125 -1.07 14.92 -4.73
C LEU A 125 0.16 14.48 -5.53
N ALA A 126 -0.05 13.69 -6.60
CA ALA A 126 1.05 13.18 -7.39
C ALA A 126 1.81 14.29 -8.14
N GLU A 127 1.18 15.44 -8.40
CA GLU A 127 1.78 16.57 -9.09
C GLU A 127 2.65 17.43 -8.15
N ASP A 128 2.54 17.25 -6.83
CA ASP A 128 3.35 17.98 -5.87
C ASP A 128 4.83 17.59 -5.98
N PRO A 129 5.76 18.53 -6.22
CA PRO A 129 7.21 18.26 -6.28
C PRO A 129 7.77 17.57 -5.02
N TRP A 130 7.12 17.72 -3.87
CA TRP A 130 7.46 17.02 -2.64
C TRP A 130 7.46 15.49 -2.82
N THR A 131 6.61 14.97 -3.71
CA THR A 131 6.42 13.53 -3.95
C THR A 131 7.53 12.88 -4.77
N ASP A 132 8.43 13.66 -5.37
CA ASP A 132 9.60 13.13 -6.09
C ASP A 132 10.44 12.25 -5.16
N ARG A 133 10.59 12.67 -3.89
CA ARG A 133 11.28 11.90 -2.84
C ARG A 133 10.63 10.54 -2.58
N VAL A 134 9.30 10.46 -2.73
CA VAL A 134 8.52 9.25 -2.44
C VAL A 134 8.78 8.24 -3.55
N VAL A 135 8.80 8.70 -4.79
CA VAL A 135 9.19 7.89 -5.95
C VAL A 135 10.62 7.43 -5.82
N ASP A 136 11.55 8.31 -5.43
CA ASP A 136 12.95 7.94 -5.25
C ASP A 136 13.10 6.87 -4.16
N ALA A 137 12.51 7.08 -2.98
CA ALA A 137 12.55 6.12 -1.88
C ALA A 137 11.78 4.81 -2.15
N TYR A 138 10.96 4.77 -3.19
CA TYR A 138 10.25 3.56 -3.61
C TYR A 138 11.16 2.58 -4.34
N PHE A 139 12.12 3.04 -5.15
CA PHE A 139 12.98 2.16 -5.92
C PHE A 139 14.26 1.78 -5.16
N PRO A 140 14.82 0.57 -5.38
CA PRO A 140 16.06 0.14 -4.73
C PRO A 140 17.27 0.95 -5.24
N ALA A 141 18.34 1.01 -4.45
CA ALA A 141 19.54 1.80 -4.70
C ALA A 141 20.16 1.56 -6.10
N PRO A 142 20.30 0.33 -6.62
CA PRO A 142 20.82 0.11 -7.97
C PRO A 142 20.01 0.82 -9.07
N VAL A 143 18.69 0.93 -8.88
CA VAL A 143 17.81 1.66 -9.81
C VAL A 143 18.05 3.16 -9.67
N LEU A 144 18.13 3.68 -8.45
CA LEU A 144 18.39 5.10 -8.19
C LEU A 144 19.73 5.55 -8.76
N GLU A 145 20.78 4.77 -8.54
CA GLU A 145 22.15 5.07 -8.98
C GLU A 145 22.26 5.10 -10.50
N ARG A 146 21.58 4.19 -11.21
CA ARG A 146 21.70 4.04 -12.67
C ARG A 146 20.66 4.84 -13.46
N PHE A 147 19.46 4.98 -12.90
CA PHE A 147 18.27 5.49 -13.59
C PHE A 147 17.48 6.54 -12.78
N GLY A 148 18.07 7.12 -11.72
CA GLY A 148 17.40 8.12 -10.87
C GLY A 148 16.80 9.30 -11.65
N GLY A 149 17.49 9.76 -12.71
CA GLY A 149 17.00 10.83 -13.58
C GLY A 149 15.73 10.48 -14.39
N ASP A 150 15.35 9.20 -14.48
CA ASP A 150 14.21 8.73 -15.26
C ASP A 150 12.98 8.43 -14.40
N LEU A 151 13.16 8.30 -13.07
CA LEU A 151 12.11 7.90 -12.14
C LEU A 151 10.93 8.87 -12.16
N GLN A 152 11.19 10.16 -12.28
CA GLN A 152 10.14 11.16 -12.34
C GLN A 152 9.33 11.12 -13.65
N THR A 153 9.82 10.40 -14.66
CA THR A 153 9.06 10.14 -15.89
C THR A 153 8.46 8.74 -15.93
N HIS A 154 8.53 7.97 -14.83
CA HIS A 154 8.02 6.60 -14.78
C HIS A 154 6.54 6.55 -15.18
N PRO A 155 6.11 5.62 -16.06
CA PRO A 155 4.73 5.58 -16.56
C PRO A 155 3.68 5.46 -15.45
N LEU A 156 4.04 4.78 -14.36
CA LEU A 156 3.18 4.58 -13.19
C LEU A 156 3.55 5.49 -12.02
N ARG A 157 4.24 6.62 -12.25
CA ARG A 157 4.65 7.53 -11.16
C ARG A 157 3.48 7.92 -10.26
N ARG A 158 2.34 8.34 -10.84
CA ARG A 158 1.10 8.65 -10.09
C ARG A 158 0.65 7.45 -9.24
N GLY A 159 0.54 6.27 -9.86
CA GLY A 159 0.15 5.05 -9.16
C GLY A 159 1.09 4.68 -8.01
N VAL A 160 2.40 4.84 -8.19
CA VAL A 160 3.40 4.60 -7.13
C VAL A 160 3.18 5.56 -5.97
N VAL A 161 3.06 6.87 -6.22
CA VAL A 161 2.84 7.87 -5.17
C VAL A 161 1.54 7.59 -4.42
N CYS A 162 0.44 7.37 -5.14
CA CYS A 162 -0.87 7.16 -4.53
C CYS A 162 -1.01 5.81 -3.82
N ALA A 163 -0.19 4.80 -4.15
CA ALA A 163 -0.14 3.54 -3.40
C ALA A 163 0.75 3.62 -2.16
N VAL A 164 1.82 4.42 -2.19
CA VAL A 164 2.77 4.55 -1.07
C VAL A 164 2.27 5.52 0.00
N ALA A 165 1.56 6.58 -0.39
CA ALA A 165 1.05 7.57 0.57
C ALA A 165 0.12 6.97 1.63
N PRO A 166 -0.89 6.12 1.29
CA PRO A 166 -1.73 5.44 2.27
C PRO A 166 -0.94 4.56 3.25
N ASP A 167 0.11 3.89 2.78
CA ASP A 167 0.99 3.11 3.64
C ASP A 167 1.73 3.97 4.67
N HIS A 168 1.98 5.26 4.41
CA HIS A 168 2.57 6.18 5.38
C HIS A 168 1.56 6.87 6.28
N MET A 169 0.32 7.04 5.80
CA MET A 169 -0.74 7.72 6.55
C MET A 169 -1.43 6.78 7.54
N ILE A 170 -1.52 5.49 7.18
CA ILE A 170 -2.24 4.49 7.97
C ILE A 170 -1.27 3.65 8.81
N ASN A 171 -0.07 3.30 8.30
CA ASN A 171 0.85 2.47 9.07
C ASN A 171 1.67 3.27 10.09
#